data_AF-A0A9J6EB69-F1
#
_entry.id   AF-A0A9J6EB69-F1
#
_cell.length_a   1.000
_cell.length_b   1.000
_cell.length_c   1.000
_cell.angle_alpha   90.00
_cell.angle_beta   90.00
_cell.angle_gamma   90.00
#
_symmetry.space_group_name_H-M   'P 1'
#
loop_
_entity.id
_entity.type
_entity.pdbx_description
1 polymer ?
#
loop_
_entity_poly.entity_id
_entity_poly.type
_entity_poly.pdbx_seq_one_letter_code
_entity_poly.pdbx_strand_id
1 'polypeptide(L)'
;MGAVLHTLLEKKAQGESLGGKGRLAQDKKKNAAPVMKELCEQPNDLHSPEHGGCGSGPLFAAQPDESANFAGEREQSAPNLSTKAVSSPFGTLFDGPLESCLPSKTWDFHGIEFGQSKSVVFSQLKCVKIAGEGASKSPHVDQPGATASYSSGVASFTSSLVAPRIVEIDASMNMKTVLLGKAVLVEKIQHSGPVSTVANIRDLLKHVEEIRLCAGGPSTLVKPKSSFVDMYDKWRHNSCQVILNTDASVCQKCTSLSDTLRIHQKRKLVKKRKGKSQGLRTLPWQQNKNKIAALRRANYALKRSKSRLLKRFKNLSAELKQARQRIETLSEEELDVKLSQMNLPSAQLTSVKECVSAARFQNRKSRRYTEDWLLMCLLLHIRSPAAYSFLRGNDVLPLPCVTTIRRYLSLVRAKCGFDSRFFAALKKKLATKNDFQRHGILVFDEMQVRKEVRVHSKTMTYSGYSDFGNIEGSTTNELADHGLVFTFRAFGDDYPQPIAAFASKGPTKGTTLAQLVLKAIFLLEEAGAFVDALVCDGASTNRSMWREFGISGSLQHTRHSFVHPADDTSSAYVFSDAPHLMKCVRNCLHAQKVLCFNG
;
A
#
# COMPACT_ATOMS: atom_id res chain seq x y z
N MET A 1 -11.81 -3.54 0.38
CA MET A 1 -10.50 -4.00 0.88
C MET A 1 -9.82 -5.04 -0.02
N GLY A 2 -10.48 -6.11 -0.47
CA GLY A 2 -9.87 -7.19 -1.29
C GLY A 2 -8.80 -6.78 -2.32
N ALA A 3 -9.08 -5.83 -3.23
CA ALA A 3 -8.08 -5.37 -4.21
C ALA A 3 -6.83 -4.70 -3.59
N VAL A 4 -6.99 -3.94 -2.51
CA VAL A 4 -5.86 -3.35 -1.77
C VAL A 4 -5.04 -4.44 -1.07
N LEU A 5 -5.73 -5.46 -0.52
CA LEU A 5 -5.09 -6.61 0.09
C LEU A 5 -4.29 -7.41 -0.95
N HIS A 6 -4.85 -7.65 -2.14
CA HIS A 6 -4.17 -8.29 -3.26
C HIS A 6 -2.87 -7.54 -3.64
N THR A 7 -2.94 -6.21 -3.84
CA THR A 7 -1.75 -5.42 -4.19
C THR A 7 -0.71 -5.35 -3.06
N LEU A 8 -1.12 -5.44 -1.79
CA LEU A 8 -0.17 -5.57 -0.66
C LEU A 8 0.47 -6.96 -0.61
N LEU A 9 -0.27 -8.02 -0.94
CA LEU A 9 0.24 -9.39 -1.03
C LEU A 9 1.18 -9.58 -2.23
N GLU A 10 0.85 -9.03 -3.40
CA GLU A 10 1.73 -8.96 -4.58
C GLU A 10 3.07 -8.29 -4.23
N LYS A 11 3.04 -7.11 -3.59
CA LYS A 11 4.25 -6.38 -3.19
C LYS A 11 5.09 -7.14 -2.16
N LYS A 12 4.45 -7.84 -1.21
CA LYS A 12 5.16 -8.67 -0.23
C LYS A 12 5.80 -9.90 -0.89
N ALA A 13 5.13 -10.53 -1.85
CA ALA A 13 5.67 -11.65 -2.63
C ALA A 13 6.83 -11.23 -3.55
N GLN A 14 6.86 -9.96 -3.98
CA GLN A 14 7.94 -9.38 -4.79
C GLN A 14 9.13 -8.85 -3.97
N GLY A 15 9.11 -8.98 -2.64
CA GLY A 15 10.22 -8.56 -1.76
C GLY A 15 10.41 -7.04 -1.64
N GLU A 16 9.47 -6.21 -2.13
CA GLU A 16 9.58 -4.75 -2.05
C GLU A 16 9.47 -4.27 -0.60
N SER A 17 10.54 -3.65 -0.07
CA SER A 17 10.48 -3.04 1.26
C SER A 17 9.49 -1.86 1.29
N LEU A 18 8.69 -1.74 2.35
CA LEU A 18 7.70 -0.66 2.54
C LEU A 18 8.36 0.66 3.01
N GLY A 19 9.39 1.12 2.28
CA GLY A 19 10.15 2.33 2.54
C GLY A 19 9.39 3.64 2.24
N GLY A 20 8.27 3.89 2.92
CA GLY A 20 7.40 5.04 2.69
C GLY A 20 7.24 5.97 3.91
N LYS A 21 8.13 6.94 4.10
CA LYS A 21 8.02 7.96 5.17
C LYS A 21 6.79 8.86 4.98
N GLY A 22 5.67 8.50 5.60
CA GLY A 22 4.41 9.25 5.56
C GLY A 22 4.46 10.57 6.33
N ARG A 23 4.81 11.68 5.66
CA ARG A 23 4.61 13.03 6.21
C ARG A 23 3.12 13.40 6.19
N LEU A 24 2.44 13.18 7.31
CA LEU A 24 1.12 13.75 7.60
C LEU A 24 1.25 15.27 7.80
N ALA A 25 1.11 16.03 6.71
CA ALA A 25 0.97 17.48 6.79
C ALA A 25 -0.45 17.83 7.25
N GLN A 26 -0.57 18.40 8.45
CA GLN A 26 -1.78 19.10 8.87
C GLN A 26 -1.93 20.38 8.05
N ASP A 27 -3.15 20.74 7.66
CA ASP A 27 -3.48 22.14 7.37
C ASP A 27 -4.97 22.42 7.67
N LYS A 28 -5.29 23.63 8.14
CA LYS A 28 -6.56 23.93 8.84
C LYS A 28 -7.49 24.90 8.08
N LYS A 29 -8.80 24.58 8.14
CA LYS A 29 -10.00 25.46 8.11
C LYS A 29 -10.05 26.65 7.13
N LYS A 30 -11.14 26.69 6.32
CA LYS A 30 -11.98 27.84 5.87
C LYS A 30 -12.85 27.35 4.68
N ASN A 31 -14.18 27.52 4.58
CA ASN A 31 -15.22 28.13 5.42
C ASN A 31 -16.52 27.30 5.33
N ALA A 32 -17.33 27.22 6.40
CA ALA A 32 -18.81 27.12 6.34
C ALA A 32 -19.41 27.17 7.76
N ALA A 33 -20.22 28.19 8.05
CA ALA A 33 -21.12 28.34 9.20
C ALA A 33 -22.03 29.57 8.91
N PRO A 34 -23.15 29.80 9.62
CA PRO A 34 -23.78 28.95 10.63
C PRO A 34 -25.26 28.60 10.36
N VAL A 35 -25.76 27.55 11.02
CA VAL A 35 -27.05 27.57 11.74
C VAL A 35 -26.80 26.81 13.05
N MET A 36 -27.15 27.40 14.19
CA MET A 36 -26.89 26.81 15.51
C MET A 36 -27.86 27.40 16.55
N LYS A 37 -28.69 26.53 17.13
CA LYS A 37 -29.49 26.60 18.37
C LYS A 37 -30.29 25.28 18.43
N GLU A 38 -30.54 24.64 19.57
CA GLU A 38 -30.43 25.06 20.98
C GLU A 38 -29.77 23.98 21.87
N LEU A 39 -29.42 24.36 23.11
CA LEU A 39 -29.36 23.58 24.37
C LEU A 39 -28.98 22.07 24.27
N CYS A 40 -27.86 21.55 24.79
CA CYS A 40 -26.98 21.93 25.90
C CYS A 40 -27.64 21.94 27.29
N GLU A 41 -27.37 20.89 28.09
CA GLU A 41 -26.95 21.03 29.50
C GLU A 41 -26.35 19.72 30.08
N GLN A 42 -25.32 19.87 30.90
CA GLN A 42 -24.75 18.91 31.86
C GLN A 42 -24.28 19.70 33.08
N PRO A 43 -24.39 19.16 34.32
CA PRO A 43 -23.56 19.61 35.45
C PRO A 43 -22.16 18.99 35.40
N ASN A 44 -21.17 19.67 35.97
CA ASN A 44 -19.76 19.26 36.05
C ASN A 44 -19.41 18.70 37.45
N ASP A 45 -18.10 18.65 37.72
CA ASP A 45 -17.43 18.81 39.03
C ASP A 45 -17.19 17.52 39.86
N LEU A 46 -16.02 17.32 40.52
CA LEU A 46 -14.80 18.15 40.61
C LEU A 46 -13.53 17.31 40.95
N HIS A 47 -12.37 17.98 40.90
CA HIS A 47 -11.06 17.65 41.46
C HIS A 47 -10.15 16.52 40.91
N SER A 48 -8.92 16.93 40.58
CA SER A 48 -7.64 16.24 40.89
C SER A 48 -6.92 17.04 42.01
N PRO A 49 -5.78 16.59 42.57
CA PRO A 49 -4.49 17.07 42.04
C PRO A 49 -3.24 16.14 42.22
N GLU A 50 -2.16 16.44 41.46
CA GLU A 50 -0.72 16.40 41.84
C GLU A 50 -0.01 15.07 42.27
N HIS A 51 1.33 14.88 42.21
CA HIS A 51 2.45 15.61 41.56
C HIS A 51 3.66 14.66 41.28
N GLY A 52 4.68 15.10 40.50
CA GLY A 52 6.00 14.42 40.40
C GLY A 52 6.83 14.73 39.13
N GLY A 53 8.00 15.39 39.25
CA GLY A 53 9.06 15.53 38.22
C GLY A 53 10.30 14.66 38.52
N CYS A 54 11.49 14.77 37.92
CA CYS A 54 12.10 15.57 36.82
C CYS A 54 13.47 14.89 36.45
N GLY A 55 14.28 15.14 35.40
CA GLY A 55 14.26 16.04 34.23
C GLY A 55 14.86 15.31 32.99
N SER A 56 15.87 15.76 32.22
CA SER A 56 16.64 17.02 32.06
C SER A 56 17.46 16.99 30.73
N GLY A 57 18.30 18.00 30.42
CA GLY A 57 19.20 18.05 29.22
C GLY A 57 20.65 18.47 29.58
N PRO A 58 21.43 19.21 28.73
CA PRO A 58 21.09 19.73 27.38
C PRO A 58 22.24 19.93 26.31
N LEU A 59 21.84 20.35 25.09
CA LEU A 59 22.44 21.37 24.19
C LEU A 59 23.72 21.17 23.31
N PHE A 60 23.84 22.09 22.32
CA PHE A 60 24.84 22.34 21.24
C PHE A 60 25.07 21.24 20.17
N ALA A 61 25.07 21.44 18.84
CA ALA A 61 24.95 22.56 17.87
C ALA A 61 26.25 23.20 17.30
N ALA A 62 26.65 22.81 16.06
CA ALA A 62 27.38 23.62 15.05
C ALA A 62 27.60 22.87 13.69
N GLN A 63 27.86 23.63 12.61
CA GLN A 63 28.44 23.27 11.29
C GLN A 63 29.00 24.59 10.67
N PRO A 64 29.79 24.59 9.57
CA PRO A 64 30.90 23.71 9.14
C PRO A 64 32.20 24.55 8.87
N ASP A 65 33.25 24.03 8.22
CA ASP A 65 33.81 24.55 6.95
C ASP A 65 35.26 24.11 6.55
N GLU A 66 35.47 24.07 5.22
CA GLU A 66 36.67 24.26 4.35
C GLU A 66 38.09 23.64 4.54
N SER A 67 38.74 23.47 3.36
CA SER A 67 40.20 23.38 3.06
C SER A 67 40.97 22.07 3.38
N ALA A 68 42.12 21.73 2.75
CA ALA A 68 42.63 21.98 1.37
C ALA A 68 43.83 21.03 1.03
N ASN A 69 44.24 21.00 -0.24
CA ASN A 69 45.34 20.26 -0.87
C ASN A 69 46.61 19.95 -0.05
N PHE A 70 47.28 18.81 -0.36
CA PHE A 70 48.74 18.79 -0.59
C PHE A 70 49.13 17.67 -1.58
N ALA A 71 50.32 17.77 -2.19
CA ALA A 71 50.86 16.84 -3.19
C ALA A 71 52.32 16.46 -2.88
N GLY A 72 52.84 15.40 -3.50
CA GLY A 72 54.25 14.99 -3.40
C GLY A 72 54.62 13.91 -4.42
N GLU A 73 55.71 14.12 -5.15
CA GLU A 73 56.31 13.22 -6.16
C GLU A 73 57.66 12.66 -5.68
N ARG A 74 58.26 11.75 -6.50
CA ARG A 74 59.67 11.28 -6.59
C ARG A 74 59.89 9.77 -6.38
N GLU A 75 60.89 9.12 -6.99
CA GLU A 75 61.62 9.29 -8.29
C GLU A 75 62.47 8.01 -8.56
N GLN A 76 63.34 8.01 -9.59
CA GLN A 76 64.33 6.97 -10.02
C GLN A 76 63.82 5.92 -11.05
N SER A 77 64.61 5.45 -12.03
CA SER A 77 65.82 5.99 -12.70
C SER A 77 66.11 5.21 -14.01
N ALA A 78 66.84 5.78 -14.98
CA ALA A 78 67.10 5.19 -16.31
C ALA A 78 68.28 4.18 -16.36
N PRO A 79 68.57 3.53 -17.53
CA PRO A 79 69.63 4.11 -18.38
C PRO A 79 69.50 3.94 -19.93
N ASN A 80 69.75 5.05 -20.63
CA ASN A 80 70.55 5.27 -21.86
C ASN A 80 70.53 4.41 -23.16
N LEU A 81 70.39 5.16 -24.28
CA LEU A 81 71.02 5.06 -25.62
C LEU A 81 70.79 3.82 -26.53
N SER A 82 70.10 4.05 -27.66
CA SER A 82 70.70 3.90 -29.01
C SER A 82 69.81 4.43 -30.16
N THR A 83 70.47 5.08 -31.14
CA THR A 83 70.14 5.26 -32.58
C THR A 83 68.80 5.82 -33.12
N LYS A 84 68.97 6.61 -34.20
CA LYS A 84 68.04 6.99 -35.30
C LYS A 84 66.88 7.95 -34.99
N ALA A 85 66.88 9.06 -35.72
CA ALA A 85 65.79 10.02 -35.75
C ALA A 85 64.56 9.46 -36.49
N VAL A 86 63.37 9.69 -35.93
CA VAL A 86 62.08 9.51 -36.59
C VAL A 86 61.44 10.90 -36.67
N SER A 87 61.08 11.33 -37.88
CA SER A 87 60.41 12.62 -38.09
C SER A 87 59.03 12.61 -37.43
N SER A 88 58.71 13.65 -36.65
CA SER A 88 57.36 13.78 -36.09
C SER A 88 56.35 13.99 -37.23
N PRO A 89 55.18 13.32 -37.22
CA PRO A 89 54.19 13.46 -38.29
C PRO A 89 53.56 14.86 -38.33
N PHE A 90 53.69 15.65 -37.26
CA PHE A 90 53.25 17.04 -37.24
C PHE A 90 54.12 17.95 -38.13
N GLY A 91 55.44 17.71 -38.20
CA GLY A 91 56.33 18.51 -39.07
C GLY A 91 55.96 18.40 -40.55
N THR A 92 55.70 17.19 -41.04
CA THR A 92 55.22 16.96 -42.42
C THR A 92 53.79 17.44 -42.67
N LEU A 93 53.01 17.75 -41.62
CA LEU A 93 51.71 18.40 -41.68
C LEU A 93 51.77 19.94 -41.55
N PHE A 94 52.93 20.51 -41.21
CA PHE A 94 53.13 21.95 -41.08
C PHE A 94 53.93 22.51 -42.27
N ASP A 95 55.00 21.80 -42.67
CA ASP A 95 55.97 22.24 -43.69
C ASP A 95 55.81 21.53 -45.05
N GLY A 96 54.86 20.60 -45.20
CA GLY A 96 54.67 19.77 -46.39
C GLY A 96 53.54 20.22 -47.34
N PRO A 97 53.48 19.71 -48.59
CA PRO A 97 52.42 20.04 -49.55
C PRO A 97 51.08 19.37 -49.20
N LEU A 98 50.29 20.02 -48.34
CA LEU A 98 49.00 19.52 -47.83
C LEU A 98 47.85 19.48 -48.85
N GLU A 99 48.02 19.93 -50.09
CA GLU A 99 46.99 19.78 -51.14
C GLU A 99 46.54 18.32 -51.31
N SER A 100 47.46 17.38 -51.11
CA SER A 100 47.20 15.93 -51.13
C SER A 100 46.34 15.43 -49.96
N CYS A 101 46.21 16.20 -48.88
CA CYS A 101 45.54 15.81 -47.62
C CYS A 101 44.04 16.14 -47.63
N LEU A 102 43.59 17.05 -48.49
CA LEU A 102 42.23 17.57 -48.52
C LEU A 102 41.27 16.56 -49.22
N PRO A 103 40.08 16.27 -48.65
CA PRO A 103 39.15 15.31 -49.26
C PRO A 103 38.32 15.89 -50.41
N SER A 104 38.18 17.22 -50.49
CA SER A 104 37.45 17.91 -51.57
C SER A 104 37.95 19.35 -51.73
N LYS A 105 37.76 19.94 -52.92
CA LYS A 105 38.08 21.37 -53.23
C LYS A 105 37.23 22.39 -52.46
N THR A 106 36.54 21.98 -51.39
CA THR A 106 35.80 22.85 -50.49
C THR A 106 36.47 23.00 -49.13
N TRP A 107 37.57 22.29 -48.88
CA TRP A 107 38.41 22.47 -47.71
C TRP A 107 39.64 23.29 -48.05
N ASP A 108 40.04 24.13 -47.11
CA ASP A 108 41.28 24.91 -47.10
C ASP A 108 42.00 24.68 -45.77
N PHE A 109 43.31 24.95 -45.69
CA PHE A 109 44.13 24.72 -44.51
C PHE A 109 45.08 25.88 -44.24
N HIS A 110 45.21 26.28 -42.98
CA HIS A 110 46.18 27.31 -42.57
C HIS A 110 46.93 26.84 -41.31
N GLY A 111 48.25 27.01 -41.31
CA GLY A 111 49.07 26.87 -40.10
C GLY A 111 48.91 28.11 -39.21
N ILE A 112 48.74 27.89 -37.90
CA ILE A 112 48.73 28.96 -36.90
C ILE A 112 49.87 28.70 -35.92
N GLU A 113 50.77 29.66 -35.82
CA GLU A 113 51.89 29.67 -34.89
C GLU A 113 51.72 30.85 -33.92
N PHE A 114 51.64 30.57 -32.62
CA PHE A 114 51.40 31.59 -31.60
C PHE A 114 52.19 31.29 -30.33
N GLY A 115 53.32 31.99 -30.15
CA GLY A 115 54.26 31.71 -29.07
C GLY A 115 54.93 30.34 -29.25
N GLN A 116 54.72 29.43 -28.30
CA GLN A 116 55.23 28.06 -28.35
C GLN A 116 54.23 27.05 -28.95
N SER A 117 53.00 27.47 -29.26
CA SER A 117 51.97 26.58 -29.83
C SER A 117 51.96 26.66 -31.36
N LYS A 118 52.08 25.49 -32.01
CA LYS A 118 51.82 25.31 -33.44
C LYS A 118 50.56 24.49 -33.63
N SER A 119 49.68 24.89 -34.54
CA SER A 119 48.49 24.12 -34.91
C SER A 119 48.20 24.24 -36.40
N VAL A 120 47.46 23.27 -36.95
CA VAL A 120 46.97 23.28 -38.34
C VAL A 120 45.45 23.28 -38.31
N VAL A 121 44.84 24.25 -39.00
CA VAL A 121 43.39 24.45 -39.01
C VAL A 121 42.84 24.18 -40.41
N PHE A 122 42.07 23.09 -40.54
CA PHE A 122 41.32 22.74 -41.74
C PHE A 122 39.92 23.35 -41.66
N SER A 123 39.54 24.16 -42.65
CA SER A 123 38.25 24.85 -42.71
C SER A 123 37.49 24.48 -43.99
N GLN A 124 36.25 23.99 -43.86
CA GLN A 124 35.40 23.78 -45.03
C GLN A 124 34.75 25.10 -45.45
N LEU A 125 35.24 25.74 -46.51
CA LEU A 125 34.72 26.99 -47.05
C LEU A 125 33.45 26.77 -47.89
N LYS A 126 32.39 27.54 -47.61
CA LYS A 126 31.17 27.59 -48.44
C LYS A 126 30.73 29.03 -48.70
N CYS A 127 30.49 29.34 -49.97
CA CYS A 127 29.92 30.63 -50.39
C CYS A 127 28.40 30.65 -50.14
N VAL A 128 27.93 31.67 -49.44
CA VAL A 128 26.52 31.89 -49.10
C VAL A 128 26.04 33.15 -49.82
N LYS A 129 25.00 33.01 -50.65
CA LYS A 129 24.29 34.15 -51.25
C LYS A 129 23.39 34.76 -50.18
N ILE A 130 23.80 35.88 -49.59
CA ILE A 130 22.95 36.67 -48.69
C ILE A 130 22.10 37.59 -49.57
N ALA A 131 20.79 37.61 -49.31
CA ALA A 131 19.87 38.53 -49.98
C ALA A 131 19.87 39.87 -49.24
N GLY A 132 20.24 40.96 -49.93
CA GLY A 132 20.25 42.30 -49.33
C GLY A 132 18.87 42.75 -48.86
N GLU A 133 18.81 43.52 -47.77
CA GLU A 133 17.57 44.07 -47.21
C GLU A 133 16.97 45.16 -48.13
N GLY A 134 16.30 44.76 -49.21
CA GLY A 134 15.94 45.67 -50.30
C GLY A 134 14.58 45.50 -50.99
N ALA A 135 13.66 44.65 -50.52
CA ALA A 135 12.32 44.54 -51.10
C ALA A 135 11.25 43.97 -50.16
N SER A 136 10.48 44.84 -49.47
CA SER A 136 9.35 44.41 -48.64
C SER A 136 8.07 44.13 -49.45
N LYS A 137 8.09 43.12 -50.34
CA LYS A 137 6.85 42.62 -50.96
C LYS A 137 6.07 41.76 -49.97
N SER A 138 4.92 42.26 -49.53
CA SER A 138 3.95 41.47 -48.76
C SER A 138 3.28 40.42 -49.66
N PRO A 139 3.13 39.15 -49.23
CA PRO A 139 2.37 38.18 -50.00
C PRO A 139 0.89 38.57 -50.00
N HIS A 140 0.40 38.98 -51.16
CA HIS A 140 -1.04 39.01 -51.43
C HIS A 140 -1.51 37.60 -51.81
N VAL A 141 -2.80 37.32 -51.60
CA VAL A 141 -3.36 35.97 -51.82
C VAL A 141 -3.54 35.70 -53.31
N ASP A 142 -3.25 34.47 -53.75
CA ASP A 142 -3.43 34.02 -55.13
C ASP A 142 -4.89 34.07 -55.58
N GLN A 143 -5.14 34.81 -56.66
CA GLN A 143 -6.16 34.49 -57.66
C GLN A 143 -5.52 34.75 -59.04
N PRO A 144 -5.30 33.73 -59.88
CA PRO A 144 -4.74 33.92 -61.21
C PRO A 144 -5.83 34.40 -62.19
N GLY A 145 -5.73 35.65 -62.62
CA GLY A 145 -6.51 36.23 -63.71
C GLY A 145 -5.85 37.52 -64.20
N ALA A 146 -5.75 37.68 -65.52
CA ALA A 146 -5.10 38.78 -66.25
C ALA A 146 -3.55 38.90 -66.12
N THR A 147 -2.89 38.50 -67.22
CA THR A 147 -1.74 39.14 -67.93
C THR A 147 -0.59 39.84 -67.16
N ALA A 148 0.63 39.54 -67.59
CA ALA A 148 1.88 40.07 -67.02
C ALA A 148 2.34 41.39 -67.65
N SER A 149 3.12 42.17 -66.89
CA SER A 149 4.08 43.16 -67.40
C SER A 149 5.42 42.98 -66.66
N TYR A 150 6.52 42.95 -67.41
CA TYR A 150 7.87 42.75 -66.86
C TYR A 150 8.53 44.07 -66.47
N SER A 151 9.19 44.10 -65.31
CA SER A 151 10.14 45.17 -64.94
C SER A 151 11.32 44.56 -64.17
N SER A 152 12.51 44.57 -64.77
CA SER A 152 13.71 43.85 -64.30
C SER A 152 14.47 44.60 -63.20
N GLY A 153 13.98 44.53 -61.96
CA GLY A 153 14.74 44.97 -60.80
C GLY A 153 15.90 44.01 -60.48
N VAL A 154 17.14 44.41 -60.81
CA VAL A 154 18.35 43.64 -60.51
C VAL A 154 18.63 43.66 -59.00
N ALA A 155 18.49 42.52 -58.34
CA ALA A 155 18.85 42.36 -56.94
C ALA A 155 20.37 42.20 -56.78
N SER A 156 21.00 43.10 -56.01
CA SER A 156 22.40 42.98 -55.62
C SER A 156 22.58 41.85 -54.58
N PHE A 157 23.29 40.80 -54.97
CA PHE A 157 23.65 39.69 -54.08
C PHE A 157 25.04 39.92 -53.49
N THR A 158 25.13 40.04 -52.16
CA THR A 158 26.42 39.98 -51.45
C THR A 158 26.75 38.52 -51.16
N SER A 159 27.80 38.00 -51.79
CA SER A 159 28.36 36.68 -51.51
C SER A 159 29.26 36.73 -50.27
N SER A 160 28.91 36.01 -49.21
CA SER A 160 29.75 35.85 -48.02
C SER A 160 30.38 34.46 -47.98
N LEU A 161 31.67 34.39 -47.66
CA LEU A 161 32.33 33.13 -47.32
C LEU A 161 32.03 32.75 -45.86
N VAL A 162 31.72 31.48 -45.62
CA VAL A 162 31.37 30.93 -44.31
C VAL A 162 32.04 29.57 -44.13
N ALA A 163 32.64 29.33 -42.96
CA ALA A 163 33.24 28.05 -42.58
C ALA A 163 32.32 27.26 -41.61
N PRO A 164 31.33 26.47 -42.09
CA PRO A 164 30.45 25.67 -41.23
C PRO A 164 31.13 24.56 -40.43
N ARG A 165 32.32 24.12 -40.86
CA ARG A 165 33.08 23.03 -40.25
C ARG A 165 34.55 23.44 -40.19
N ILE A 166 35.13 23.34 -39.00
CA ILE A 166 36.54 23.65 -38.74
C ILE A 166 37.12 22.52 -37.88
N VAL A 167 38.31 22.04 -38.23
CA VAL A 167 39.06 21.01 -37.51
C VAL A 167 40.47 21.56 -37.24
N GLU A 168 40.78 21.77 -35.96
CA GLU A 168 42.07 22.25 -35.48
C GLU A 168 42.84 21.05 -34.91
N ILE A 169 44.09 20.87 -35.34
CA ILE A 169 45.01 19.84 -34.84
C ILE A 169 46.23 20.54 -34.23
N ASP A 170 46.44 20.31 -32.94
CA ASP A 170 47.55 20.87 -32.14
C ASP A 170 48.85 20.06 -32.33
N ALA A 171 50.00 20.61 -31.93
CA ALA A 171 51.31 19.97 -32.04
C ALA A 171 51.40 18.59 -31.35
N SER A 172 50.55 18.34 -30.35
CA SER A 172 50.40 17.03 -29.67
C SER A 172 49.43 16.07 -30.37
N MET A 173 49.04 16.33 -31.63
CA MET A 173 48.01 15.61 -32.40
C MET A 173 46.60 15.61 -31.76
N ASN A 174 46.33 16.55 -30.84
CA ASN A 174 45.01 16.72 -30.22
C ASN A 174 44.06 17.45 -31.18
N MET A 175 42.89 16.86 -31.44
CA MET A 175 41.86 17.43 -32.31
C MET A 175 40.81 18.23 -31.53
N LYS A 176 40.56 19.47 -31.96
CA LYS A 176 39.37 20.25 -31.62
C LYS A 176 38.51 20.41 -32.88
N THR A 177 37.19 20.19 -32.78
CA THR A 177 36.28 20.45 -33.91
C THR A 177 35.25 21.51 -33.55
N VAL A 178 34.99 22.41 -34.49
CA VAL A 178 33.97 23.46 -34.38
C VAL A 178 32.98 23.29 -35.53
N LEU A 179 31.71 23.02 -35.17
CA LEU A 179 30.61 22.85 -36.11
C LEU A 179 29.61 23.99 -35.89
N LEU A 180 29.38 24.82 -36.90
CA LEU A 180 28.47 25.97 -36.87
C LEU A 180 28.70 26.89 -35.66
N GLY A 181 29.96 27.30 -35.46
CA GLY A 181 30.37 28.19 -34.37
C GLY A 181 30.29 27.59 -32.96
N LYS A 182 30.13 26.26 -32.82
CA LYS A 182 30.18 25.56 -31.52
C LYS A 182 31.25 24.48 -31.52
N ALA A 183 32.11 24.50 -30.50
CA ALA A 183 33.04 23.41 -30.22
C ALA A 183 32.27 22.12 -29.86
N VAL A 184 32.74 20.98 -30.38
CA VAL A 184 32.18 19.64 -30.15
C VAL A 184 33.26 18.73 -29.57
N LEU A 185 32.92 18.05 -28.47
CA LEU A 185 33.79 17.07 -27.82
C LEU A 185 33.99 15.83 -28.72
N VAL A 186 35.22 15.33 -28.79
CA VAL A 186 35.67 14.26 -29.69
C VAL A 186 34.79 13.00 -29.58
N GLU A 187 34.35 12.64 -28.38
CA GLU A 187 33.45 11.53 -28.07
C GLU A 187 32.18 11.48 -28.96
N LYS A 188 31.67 12.64 -29.38
CA LYS A 188 30.42 12.76 -30.15
C LYS A 188 30.60 12.60 -31.66
N ILE A 189 31.83 12.42 -32.10
CA ILE A 189 32.22 12.31 -33.52
C ILE A 189 32.30 10.84 -33.95
N GLN A 190 32.47 9.90 -33.00
CA GLN A 190 32.49 8.45 -33.25
C GLN A 190 33.54 8.00 -34.29
N HIS A 191 34.68 8.70 -34.40
CA HIS A 191 35.80 8.28 -35.24
C HIS A 191 36.68 7.25 -34.53
N SER A 192 36.75 6.03 -35.05
CA SER A 192 37.48 4.90 -34.45
C SER A 192 38.91 4.78 -34.97
N GLY A 193 39.83 5.62 -34.48
CA GLY A 193 41.26 5.47 -34.74
C GLY A 193 42.11 6.66 -34.26
N PRO A 194 43.36 6.43 -33.82
CA PRO A 194 44.28 7.51 -33.45
C PRO A 194 44.73 8.31 -34.68
N VAL A 195 44.91 9.62 -34.50
CA VAL A 195 45.37 10.52 -35.56
C VAL A 195 46.89 10.51 -35.61
N SER A 196 47.48 9.46 -36.21
CA SER A 196 48.93 9.26 -36.30
C SER A 196 49.51 9.33 -37.71
N THR A 197 48.65 9.34 -38.74
CA THR A 197 49.08 9.38 -40.16
C THR A 197 48.26 10.39 -40.96
N VAL A 198 48.84 10.85 -42.07
CA VAL A 198 48.18 11.76 -43.04
C VAL A 198 46.93 11.12 -43.67
N ALA A 199 46.91 9.80 -43.85
CA ALA A 199 45.74 9.08 -44.36
C ALA A 199 44.57 9.18 -43.38
N ASN A 200 44.81 8.94 -42.08
CA ASN A 200 43.79 9.03 -41.04
C ASN A 200 43.17 10.45 -40.96
N ILE A 201 43.94 11.50 -41.26
CA ILE A 201 43.43 12.88 -41.32
C ILE A 201 42.49 13.08 -42.53
N ARG A 202 42.85 12.56 -43.71
CA ARG A 202 42.00 12.65 -44.90
C ARG A 202 40.65 11.97 -44.67
N ASP A 203 40.65 10.79 -44.04
CA ASP A 203 39.42 10.03 -43.78
C ASP A 203 38.60 10.60 -42.62
N LEU A 204 39.25 11.17 -41.59
CA LEU A 204 38.62 11.99 -40.55
C LEU A 204 37.90 13.22 -41.16
N LEU A 205 38.52 13.91 -42.13
CA LEU A 205 37.91 15.05 -42.81
C LEU A 205 36.71 14.64 -43.69
N LYS A 206 36.76 13.48 -44.36
CA LYS A 206 35.58 12.89 -45.04
C LYS A 206 34.44 12.62 -44.04
N HIS A 207 34.74 11.94 -42.93
CA HIS A 207 33.76 11.62 -41.89
C HIS A 207 33.10 12.90 -41.33
N VAL A 208 33.89 13.94 -41.06
CA VAL A 208 33.38 15.27 -40.65
C VAL A 208 32.57 15.95 -41.76
N GLU A 209 32.90 15.72 -43.04
CA GLU A 209 32.09 16.18 -44.18
C GLU A 209 30.75 15.43 -44.32
N GLU A 210 30.66 14.17 -43.89
CA GLU A 210 29.43 13.36 -43.89
C GLU A 210 28.49 13.65 -42.70
N ILE A 211 29.00 14.20 -41.58
CA ILE A 211 28.19 14.53 -40.40
C ILE A 211 26.99 15.42 -40.76
N ARG A 212 25.77 14.88 -40.58
CA ARG A 212 24.50 15.56 -40.84
C ARG A 212 24.27 16.68 -39.81
N LEU A 213 24.40 17.93 -40.28
CA LEU A 213 24.14 19.13 -39.50
C LEU A 213 22.66 19.52 -39.55
N CYS A 214 22.10 19.95 -38.42
CA CYS A 214 20.72 20.42 -38.32
C CYS A 214 20.46 21.63 -39.25
N ALA A 215 19.42 21.58 -40.07
CA ALA A 215 19.11 22.60 -41.08
C ALA A 215 18.65 23.96 -40.52
N GLY A 216 18.32 24.03 -39.22
CA GLY A 216 17.91 25.26 -38.50
C GLY A 216 16.39 25.46 -38.42
N GLY A 217 15.97 26.51 -37.72
CA GLY A 217 14.60 27.03 -37.74
C GLY A 217 14.43 28.14 -38.79
N PRO A 218 13.18 28.54 -39.10
CA PRO A 218 12.89 29.52 -40.16
C PRO A 218 13.44 30.92 -39.86
N SER A 219 13.91 31.61 -40.89
CA SER A 219 14.33 33.02 -40.83
C SER A 219 13.15 33.94 -40.55
N THR A 220 13.19 34.72 -39.45
CA THR A 220 12.12 35.67 -39.09
C THR A 220 12.64 36.90 -38.34
N LEU A 221 12.00 38.06 -38.55
CA LEU A 221 12.35 39.35 -37.93
C LEU A 221 11.83 39.49 -36.46
N VAL A 222 11.98 38.44 -35.65
CA VAL A 222 11.51 38.39 -34.25
C VAL A 222 12.44 37.54 -33.37
N LYS A 223 13.16 38.18 -32.45
CA LYS A 223 14.11 37.55 -31.51
C LYS A 223 13.45 37.15 -30.17
N PRO A 224 13.19 35.85 -29.88
CA PRO A 224 12.93 35.38 -28.52
C PRO A 224 14.25 35.20 -27.74
N LYS A 225 14.19 35.17 -26.40
CA LYS A 225 15.39 35.00 -25.55
C LYS A 225 16.05 33.61 -25.64
N SER A 226 15.37 32.63 -26.22
CA SER A 226 15.76 31.21 -26.27
C SER A 226 16.46 30.79 -27.56
N SER A 227 16.84 31.75 -28.42
CA SER A 227 17.48 31.46 -29.71
C SER A 227 18.55 32.47 -30.12
N PHE A 228 19.53 31.96 -30.86
CA PHE A 228 20.55 32.72 -31.57
C PHE A 228 20.35 32.61 -33.10
N VAL A 229 21.09 33.43 -33.86
CA VAL A 229 21.17 33.35 -35.32
C VAL A 229 22.49 32.69 -35.68
N ASP A 230 22.44 31.74 -36.62
CA ASP A 230 23.58 30.99 -37.16
C ASP A 230 24.24 31.72 -38.35
N MET A 231 25.43 31.30 -38.76
CA MET A 231 26.20 31.89 -39.88
C MET A 231 25.49 31.80 -41.25
N TYR A 232 24.39 31.06 -41.33
CA TYR A 232 23.47 30.97 -42.49
C TYR A 232 22.20 31.84 -42.35
N ASP A 233 22.19 32.78 -41.41
CA ASP A 233 21.05 33.66 -41.08
C ASP A 233 19.78 32.92 -40.62
N LYS A 234 19.97 31.74 -40.02
CA LYS A 234 18.91 30.85 -39.53
C LYS A 234 18.80 30.87 -38.01
N TRP A 235 17.58 30.88 -37.49
CA TRP A 235 17.34 30.84 -36.04
C TRP A 235 17.54 29.44 -35.47
N ARG A 236 18.33 29.32 -34.40
CA ARG A 236 18.57 28.07 -33.67
C ARG A 236 18.22 28.23 -32.20
N HIS A 237 17.63 27.19 -31.60
CA HIS A 237 17.44 27.16 -30.15
C HIS A 237 18.81 27.08 -29.45
N ASN A 238 18.99 27.77 -28.31
CA ASN A 238 20.28 27.82 -27.62
C ASN A 238 20.85 26.40 -27.35
N SER A 239 19.97 25.47 -26.97
CA SER A 239 20.26 24.04 -26.76
C SER A 239 20.08 23.15 -28.02
N CYS A 240 20.34 23.68 -29.22
CA CYS A 240 20.38 22.88 -30.45
C CYS A 240 21.50 21.83 -30.35
N GLN A 241 21.21 20.57 -30.73
CA GLN A 241 22.17 19.46 -30.70
C GLN A 241 23.26 19.54 -31.78
N VAL A 242 23.06 20.40 -32.79
CA VAL A 242 23.95 20.62 -33.96
C VAL A 242 24.04 19.40 -34.88
N ILE A 243 24.57 18.28 -34.38
CA ILE A 243 24.62 16.97 -35.04
C ILE A 243 23.22 16.31 -34.99
N LEU A 244 22.90 15.50 -36.00
CA LEU A 244 21.66 14.72 -36.12
C LEU A 244 21.95 13.23 -36.26
N ASN A 245 21.63 12.45 -35.21
CA ASN A 245 21.72 10.98 -35.20
C ASN A 245 20.44 10.31 -35.76
N THR A 246 19.68 11.02 -36.60
CA THR A 246 18.36 10.62 -37.13
C THR A 246 18.11 11.30 -38.48
N ASP A 247 17.30 10.71 -39.37
CA ASP A 247 16.97 11.28 -40.69
C ASP A 247 16.16 12.59 -40.67
N ALA A 248 15.65 13.01 -39.50
CA ALA A 248 14.96 14.28 -39.35
C ALA A 248 15.93 15.47 -39.51
N SER A 249 15.77 16.24 -40.59
CA SER A 249 16.62 17.39 -40.95
C SER A 249 16.67 18.55 -39.93
N VAL A 250 15.77 18.55 -38.94
CA VAL A 250 15.70 19.56 -37.86
C VAL A 250 15.50 18.88 -36.51
N CYS A 251 16.36 19.18 -35.53
CA CYS A 251 16.24 18.63 -34.18
C CYS A 251 15.01 19.18 -33.44
N GLN A 252 14.39 18.37 -32.56
CA GLN A 252 13.13 18.69 -31.87
C GLN A 252 13.10 20.08 -31.21
N LYS A 253 14.23 20.55 -30.67
CA LYS A 253 14.35 21.89 -30.04
C LYS A 253 14.19 23.01 -31.07
N CYS A 254 14.78 22.89 -32.26
CA CYS A 254 14.58 23.82 -33.36
C CYS A 254 13.17 23.70 -33.98
N THR A 255 12.58 22.50 -34.03
CA THR A 255 11.18 22.32 -34.44
C THR A 255 10.23 23.09 -33.52
N SER A 256 10.39 22.97 -32.19
CA SER A 256 9.59 23.70 -31.19
C SER A 256 9.80 25.23 -31.19
N LEU A 257 10.91 25.71 -31.79
CA LEU A 257 11.14 27.13 -31.97
C LEU A 257 10.19 27.73 -33.02
N SER A 258 9.73 26.95 -34.01
CA SER A 258 8.81 27.43 -35.06
C SER A 258 7.46 27.88 -34.49
N ASP A 259 6.82 27.08 -33.63
CA ASP A 259 5.60 27.46 -32.92
C ASP A 259 5.83 28.64 -31.97
N THR A 260 6.98 28.68 -31.29
CA THR A 260 7.35 29.79 -30.41
C THR A 260 7.45 31.11 -31.18
N LEU A 261 8.09 31.10 -32.34
CA LEU A 261 8.18 32.24 -33.27
C LEU A 261 6.79 32.61 -33.82
N ARG A 262 5.98 31.64 -34.27
CA ARG A 262 4.61 31.84 -34.75
C ARG A 262 3.71 32.52 -33.70
N ILE A 263 3.82 32.11 -32.44
CA ILE A 263 3.13 32.75 -31.31
C ILE A 263 3.63 34.19 -31.09
N HIS A 264 4.94 34.43 -31.18
CA HIS A 264 5.52 35.77 -31.02
C HIS A 264 5.16 36.72 -32.18
N GLN A 265 5.15 36.25 -33.42
CA GLN A 265 4.63 36.97 -34.59
C GLN A 265 3.15 37.32 -34.41
N LYS A 266 2.30 36.36 -34.04
CA LYS A 266 0.86 36.59 -33.78
C LYS A 266 0.66 37.64 -32.67
N ARG A 267 1.50 37.65 -31.62
CA ARG A 267 1.52 38.70 -30.59
C ARG A 267 1.95 40.08 -31.13
N LYS A 268 2.97 40.16 -32.02
CA LYS A 268 3.43 41.40 -32.67
C LYS A 268 2.32 41.98 -33.56
N LEU A 269 1.63 41.14 -34.35
CA LEU A 269 0.49 41.52 -35.19
C LEU A 269 -0.73 41.99 -34.36
N VAL A 270 -1.07 41.29 -33.27
CA VAL A 270 -2.15 41.72 -32.36
C VAL A 270 -1.81 43.05 -31.65
N LYS A 271 -0.54 43.29 -31.29
CA LYS A 271 -0.09 44.62 -30.83
C LYS A 271 -0.30 45.69 -31.92
N LYS A 272 0.12 45.45 -33.17
CA LYS A 272 -0.09 46.41 -34.29
C LYS A 272 -1.58 46.71 -34.51
N ARG A 273 -2.46 45.71 -34.50
CA ARG A 273 -3.92 45.90 -34.61
C ARG A 273 -4.53 46.67 -33.43
N LYS A 274 -4.05 46.47 -32.20
CA LYS A 274 -4.48 47.24 -31.02
C LYS A 274 -4.04 48.71 -31.04
N GLY A 275 -3.09 49.10 -31.90
CA GLY A 275 -2.70 50.50 -32.08
C GLY A 275 -3.73 51.37 -32.84
N LYS A 276 -4.75 50.76 -33.48
CA LYS A 276 -5.77 51.48 -34.28
C LYS A 276 -7.21 51.39 -33.75
N SER A 277 -7.43 50.89 -32.54
CA SER A 277 -8.79 50.84 -31.93
C SER A 277 -8.84 51.63 -30.62
N GLN A 278 -9.28 52.89 -30.72
CA GLN A 278 -9.75 53.67 -29.57
C GLN A 278 -11.10 53.12 -29.10
N GLY A 279 -11.07 51.99 -28.39
CA GLY A 279 -12.27 51.46 -27.72
C GLY A 279 -12.72 52.39 -26.60
N LEU A 280 -13.99 52.79 -26.61
CA LEU A 280 -14.61 53.65 -25.61
C LEU A 280 -14.33 53.13 -24.18
N ARG A 281 -13.71 53.96 -23.33
CA ARG A 281 -13.40 53.57 -21.94
C ARG A 281 -14.59 53.78 -21.02
N THR A 282 -15.43 52.76 -20.87
CA THR A 282 -16.44 52.76 -19.82
C THR A 282 -15.78 52.68 -18.43
N LEU A 283 -16.03 53.68 -17.60
CA LEU A 283 -15.23 53.99 -16.41
C LEU A 283 -15.25 52.97 -15.23
N PRO A 284 -16.29 52.13 -15.01
CA PRO A 284 -16.28 51.16 -13.91
C PRO A 284 -15.13 50.14 -13.93
N TRP A 285 -14.45 49.97 -15.07
CA TRP A 285 -13.46 48.90 -15.26
C TRP A 285 -12.13 49.15 -14.53
N GLN A 286 -11.76 50.41 -14.25
CA GLN A 286 -10.42 50.72 -13.71
C GLN A 286 -10.26 50.39 -12.22
N GLN A 287 -11.21 50.78 -11.36
CA GLN A 287 -11.13 50.55 -9.91
C GLN A 287 -11.09 49.05 -9.57
N ASN A 288 -11.97 48.24 -10.18
CA ASN A 288 -12.04 46.79 -9.93
C ASN A 288 -11.07 45.95 -10.80
N LYS A 289 -10.24 46.55 -11.64
CA LYS A 289 -9.33 45.85 -12.58
C LYS A 289 -8.46 44.79 -11.89
N ASN A 290 -7.88 45.14 -10.74
CA ASN A 290 -7.02 44.24 -9.96
C ASN A 290 -7.82 43.11 -9.28
N LYS A 291 -9.03 43.42 -8.79
CA LYS A 291 -9.98 42.45 -8.19
C LYS A 291 -10.44 41.43 -9.24
N ILE A 292 -10.81 41.90 -10.43
CA ILE A 292 -11.17 41.07 -11.60
C ILE A 292 -9.96 40.24 -12.06
N ALA A 293 -8.74 40.79 -12.08
CA ALA A 293 -7.53 40.04 -12.42
C ALA A 293 -7.14 38.99 -11.36
N ALA A 294 -7.42 39.24 -10.08
CA ALA A 294 -7.27 38.24 -9.01
C ALA A 294 -8.32 37.11 -9.16
N LEU A 295 -9.60 37.44 -9.32
CA LEU A 295 -10.67 36.47 -9.56
C LEU A 295 -10.42 35.63 -10.83
N ARG A 296 -9.95 36.23 -11.92
CA ARG A 296 -9.56 35.51 -13.14
C ARG A 296 -8.38 34.56 -12.89
N ARG A 297 -7.35 34.97 -12.15
CA ARG A 297 -6.23 34.09 -11.75
C ARG A 297 -6.69 32.93 -10.88
N ALA A 298 -7.52 33.20 -9.86
CA ALA A 298 -8.09 32.19 -8.98
C ALA A 298 -8.95 31.17 -9.75
N ASN A 299 -9.84 31.64 -10.64
CA ASN A 299 -10.68 30.77 -11.48
C ASN A 299 -9.84 29.93 -12.46
N TYR A 300 -8.75 30.47 -13.02
CA TYR A 300 -7.80 29.71 -13.84
C TYR A 300 -7.03 28.64 -13.03
N ALA A 301 -6.64 28.96 -11.80
CA ALA A 301 -6.02 28.01 -10.88
C ALA A 301 -7.02 26.89 -10.48
N LEU A 302 -8.28 27.25 -10.21
CA LEU A 302 -9.36 26.31 -9.91
C LEU A 302 -9.61 25.36 -11.08
N LYS A 303 -9.69 25.89 -12.32
CA LYS A 303 -9.82 25.09 -13.55
C LYS A 303 -8.62 24.14 -13.74
N ARG A 304 -7.38 24.62 -13.56
CA ARG A 304 -6.18 23.76 -13.56
C ARG A 304 -6.19 22.71 -12.44
N SER A 305 -6.77 23.00 -11.27
CA SER A 305 -6.95 22.03 -10.20
C SER A 305 -7.97 20.95 -10.59
N LYS A 306 -9.15 21.35 -11.09
CA LYS A 306 -10.19 20.45 -11.59
C LYS A 306 -9.66 19.53 -12.70
N SER A 307 -8.91 20.05 -13.67
CA SER A 307 -8.29 19.21 -14.72
C SER A 307 -7.26 18.22 -14.17
N ARG A 308 -6.47 18.59 -13.15
CA ARG A 308 -5.53 17.66 -12.49
C ARG A 308 -6.25 16.58 -11.67
N LEU A 309 -7.30 16.95 -10.93
CA LEU A 309 -8.16 15.98 -10.24
C LEU A 309 -8.84 15.02 -11.22
N LEU A 310 -9.42 15.53 -12.29
CA LEU A 310 -10.08 14.70 -13.32
C LEU A 310 -9.10 13.74 -14.01
N LYS A 311 -7.84 14.15 -14.25
CA LYS A 311 -6.82 13.23 -14.76
C LYS A 311 -6.48 12.14 -13.73
N ARG A 312 -6.24 12.50 -12.45
CA ARG A 312 -6.03 11.51 -11.37
C ARG A 312 -7.21 10.55 -11.21
N PHE A 313 -8.44 11.05 -11.25
CA PHE A 313 -9.66 10.24 -11.17
C PHE A 313 -9.77 9.25 -12.34
N LYS A 314 -9.48 9.68 -13.58
CA LYS A 314 -9.43 8.79 -14.74
C LYS A 314 -8.37 7.69 -14.58
N ASN A 315 -7.15 8.06 -14.19
CA ASN A 315 -6.07 7.11 -13.89
C ASN A 315 -6.50 6.07 -12.83
N LEU A 316 -6.92 6.53 -11.65
CA LEU A 316 -7.40 5.67 -10.56
C LEU A 316 -8.58 4.78 -10.99
N SER A 317 -9.50 5.26 -11.83
CA SER A 317 -10.60 4.46 -12.35
C SER A 317 -10.14 3.36 -13.33
N ALA A 318 -9.07 3.61 -14.08
CA ALA A 318 -8.46 2.62 -14.98
C ALA A 318 -7.65 1.58 -14.20
N GLU A 319 -6.86 2.01 -13.21
CA GLU A 319 -6.14 1.16 -12.26
C GLU A 319 -7.12 0.23 -11.51
N LEU A 320 -8.22 0.77 -10.99
CA LEU A 320 -9.29 -0.01 -10.35
C LEU A 320 -10.01 -0.96 -11.32
N LYS A 321 -10.16 -0.59 -12.60
CA LYS A 321 -10.74 -1.49 -13.61
C LYS A 321 -9.80 -2.66 -13.91
N GLN A 322 -8.50 -2.39 -14.12
CA GLN A 322 -7.48 -3.43 -14.32
C GLN A 322 -7.39 -4.37 -13.10
N ALA A 323 -7.38 -3.83 -11.88
CA ALA A 323 -7.36 -4.63 -10.66
C ALA A 323 -8.60 -5.53 -10.50
N ARG A 324 -9.80 -5.03 -10.87
CA ARG A 324 -11.02 -5.86 -10.93
C ARG A 324 -10.90 -6.97 -11.96
N GLN A 325 -10.46 -6.66 -13.18
CA GLN A 325 -10.30 -7.66 -14.25
C GLN A 325 -9.32 -8.77 -13.85
N ARG A 326 -8.21 -8.46 -13.17
CA ARG A 326 -7.29 -9.49 -12.62
C ARG A 326 -7.98 -10.42 -11.61
N ILE A 327 -8.77 -9.87 -10.69
CA ILE A 327 -9.53 -10.64 -9.68
C ILE A 327 -10.64 -11.49 -10.31
N GLU A 328 -11.15 -11.06 -11.46
CA GLU A 328 -12.19 -11.73 -12.25
C GLU A 328 -11.60 -12.85 -13.12
N THR A 329 -10.34 -12.74 -13.57
CA THR A 329 -9.61 -13.78 -14.33
C THR A 329 -8.86 -14.80 -13.48
N LEU A 330 -8.56 -14.50 -12.20
CA LEU A 330 -7.88 -15.44 -11.29
C LEU A 330 -8.76 -16.65 -10.98
N SER A 331 -8.29 -17.85 -11.35
CA SER A 331 -8.94 -19.11 -10.99
C SER A 331 -8.83 -19.40 -9.49
N GLU A 332 -9.55 -20.41 -8.99
CA GLU A 332 -9.45 -20.81 -7.58
C GLU A 332 -8.21 -21.68 -7.32
N GLU A 333 -7.75 -22.47 -8.30
CA GLU A 333 -6.49 -23.23 -8.19
C GLU A 333 -5.28 -22.28 -8.14
N GLU A 334 -5.24 -21.26 -9.01
CA GLU A 334 -4.18 -20.25 -8.98
C GLU A 334 -4.12 -19.49 -7.64
N LEU A 335 -5.27 -19.21 -7.05
CA LEU A 335 -5.36 -18.52 -5.77
C LEU A 335 -4.80 -19.42 -4.65
N ASP A 336 -5.17 -20.69 -4.64
CA ASP A 336 -4.73 -21.65 -3.64
C ASP A 336 -3.23 -21.97 -3.73
N VAL A 337 -2.66 -22.05 -4.95
CA VAL A 337 -1.21 -22.18 -5.17
C VAL A 337 -0.47 -20.93 -4.68
N LYS A 338 -0.98 -19.72 -4.93
CA LYS A 338 -0.38 -18.47 -4.43
C LYS A 338 -0.51 -18.32 -2.92
N LEU A 339 -1.55 -18.90 -2.31
CA LEU A 339 -1.79 -18.87 -0.87
C LEU A 339 -1.00 -19.92 -0.09
N SER A 340 -0.75 -21.11 -0.66
CA SER A 340 0.12 -22.12 -0.01
C SER A 340 1.59 -21.70 0.01
N GLN A 341 2.03 -20.91 -0.97
CA GLN A 341 3.33 -20.23 -0.97
C GLN A 341 3.45 -19.13 0.11
N MET A 342 2.34 -18.62 0.63
CA MET A 342 2.32 -17.63 1.70
C MET A 342 2.18 -18.32 3.06
N ASN A 343 3.31 -18.61 3.71
CA ASN A 343 3.38 -19.18 5.06
C ASN A 343 2.61 -18.32 6.10
N LEU A 344 1.32 -18.59 6.24
CA LEU A 344 0.35 -17.85 7.05
C LEU A 344 -0.56 -18.83 7.81
N PRO A 345 -1.07 -18.48 9.00
CA PRO A 345 -2.04 -19.30 9.73
C PRO A 345 -3.31 -19.57 8.91
N SER A 346 -3.87 -20.78 9.02
CA SER A 346 -5.06 -21.23 8.28
C SER A 346 -6.23 -20.24 8.35
N ALA A 347 -6.56 -19.71 9.53
CA ALA A 347 -7.61 -18.72 9.70
C ALA A 347 -7.37 -17.41 8.92
N GLN A 348 -6.11 -17.01 8.73
CA GLN A 348 -5.75 -15.86 7.88
C GLN A 348 -5.90 -16.21 6.39
N LEU A 349 -5.49 -17.42 5.98
CA LEU A 349 -5.69 -17.91 4.60
C LEU A 349 -7.19 -17.93 4.25
N THR A 350 -8.06 -18.51 5.08
CA THR A 350 -9.51 -18.50 4.89
C THR A 350 -10.07 -17.06 4.82
N SER A 351 -9.59 -16.16 5.69
CA SER A 351 -9.95 -14.73 5.64
C SER A 351 -9.58 -14.08 4.31
N VAL A 352 -8.42 -14.41 3.73
CA VAL A 352 -7.96 -13.88 2.43
C VAL A 352 -8.76 -14.48 1.27
N LYS A 353 -8.97 -15.81 1.24
CA LYS A 353 -9.83 -16.47 0.23
C LYS A 353 -11.22 -15.83 0.19
N GLU A 354 -11.84 -15.65 1.36
CA GLU A 354 -13.14 -15.01 1.50
C GLU A 354 -13.09 -13.51 1.16
N CYS A 355 -11.96 -12.81 1.31
CA CYS A 355 -11.80 -11.42 0.84
C CYS A 355 -11.64 -11.31 -0.69
N VAL A 356 -11.09 -12.33 -1.36
CA VAL A 356 -10.99 -12.38 -2.83
C VAL A 356 -12.33 -12.80 -3.44
N SER A 357 -12.96 -13.86 -2.91
CA SER A 357 -14.34 -14.24 -3.26
C SER A 357 -15.33 -13.07 -3.08
N ALA A 358 -15.17 -12.27 -2.01
CA ALA A 358 -15.93 -11.03 -1.82
C ALA A 358 -15.87 -10.05 -3.00
N ALA A 359 -14.71 -9.96 -3.64
CA ALA A 359 -14.41 -8.93 -4.64
C ALA A 359 -14.91 -9.30 -6.05
N ARG A 360 -15.18 -10.59 -6.32
CA ARG A 360 -15.82 -11.04 -7.57
C ARG A 360 -17.29 -10.60 -7.65
N PHE A 361 -18.04 -10.58 -6.53
CA PHE A 361 -19.46 -10.24 -6.52
C PHE A 361 -19.72 -8.72 -6.38
N GLN A 362 -20.40 -8.12 -7.37
CA GLN A 362 -20.80 -6.69 -7.27
C GLN A 362 -21.89 -6.43 -6.22
N ASN A 363 -22.74 -7.43 -5.88
CA ASN A 363 -23.85 -7.30 -4.94
C ASN A 363 -23.61 -8.13 -3.67
N ARG A 364 -23.56 -7.45 -2.51
CA ARG A 364 -23.37 -8.07 -1.18
C ARG A 364 -24.40 -9.17 -0.83
N LYS A 365 -25.59 -9.14 -1.43
CA LYS A 365 -26.66 -10.15 -1.22
C LYS A 365 -26.47 -11.42 -2.06
N SER A 366 -25.68 -11.38 -3.14
CA SER A 366 -25.55 -12.50 -4.11
C SER A 366 -24.59 -13.60 -3.66
N ARG A 367 -24.02 -13.48 -2.46
CA ARG A 367 -22.85 -14.24 -2.02
C ARG A 367 -23.22 -15.48 -1.21
N ARG A 368 -22.50 -16.57 -1.47
CA ARG A 368 -22.36 -17.73 -0.57
C ARG A 368 -21.04 -17.62 0.20
N TYR A 369 -20.98 -18.22 1.39
CA TYR A 369 -19.80 -18.26 2.25
C TYR A 369 -19.45 -19.72 2.52
N THR A 370 -18.17 -20.03 2.72
CA THR A 370 -17.71 -21.36 3.14
C THR A 370 -18.18 -21.68 4.56
N GLU A 371 -18.29 -22.97 4.89
CA GLU A 371 -18.74 -23.39 6.22
C GLU A 371 -17.72 -23.03 7.31
N ASP A 372 -16.41 -23.15 7.02
CA ASP A 372 -15.32 -22.69 7.88
C ASP A 372 -15.42 -21.19 8.20
N TRP A 373 -15.72 -20.36 7.19
CA TRP A 373 -15.88 -18.93 7.40
C TRP A 373 -17.16 -18.59 8.17
N LEU A 374 -18.25 -19.32 7.93
CA LEU A 374 -19.46 -19.21 8.71
C LEU A 374 -19.22 -19.58 10.18
N LEU A 375 -18.45 -20.64 10.46
CA LEU A 375 -18.04 -21.05 11.81
C LEU A 375 -17.13 -20.00 12.46
N MET A 376 -16.14 -19.46 11.74
CA MET A 376 -15.28 -18.38 12.24
C MET A 376 -16.10 -17.12 12.58
N CYS A 377 -17.07 -16.76 11.73
CA CYS A 377 -18.01 -15.68 11.96
C CYS A 377 -18.96 -15.95 13.14
N LEU A 378 -19.37 -17.19 13.35
CA LEU A 378 -20.20 -17.64 14.47
C LEU A 378 -19.46 -17.45 15.80
N LEU A 379 -18.22 -17.94 15.88
CA LEU A 379 -17.34 -17.82 17.05
C LEU A 379 -17.03 -16.36 17.37
N LEU A 380 -16.72 -15.54 16.36
CA LEU A 380 -16.52 -14.10 16.53
C LEU A 380 -17.78 -13.40 17.05
N HIS A 381 -18.97 -13.78 16.58
CA HIS A 381 -20.23 -13.21 17.05
C HIS A 381 -20.56 -13.64 18.50
N ILE A 382 -20.27 -14.90 18.87
CA ILE A 382 -20.40 -15.38 20.25
C ILE A 382 -19.45 -14.61 21.18
N ARG A 383 -18.19 -14.40 20.76
CA ARG A 383 -17.17 -13.73 21.58
C ARG A 383 -17.39 -12.22 21.73
N SER A 384 -17.92 -11.55 20.69
CA SER A 384 -18.33 -10.14 20.77
C SER A 384 -19.32 -9.74 19.66
N PRO A 385 -20.64 -9.68 19.94
CA PRO A 385 -21.64 -9.17 19.00
C PRO A 385 -21.38 -7.72 18.58
N ALA A 386 -20.79 -6.92 19.47
CA ALA A 386 -20.44 -5.51 19.23
C ALA A 386 -19.28 -5.37 18.22
N ALA A 387 -18.16 -6.08 18.44
CA ALA A 387 -17.03 -6.07 17.51
C ALA A 387 -17.42 -6.63 16.14
N TYR A 388 -18.22 -7.70 16.12
CA TYR A 388 -18.79 -8.25 14.88
C TYR A 388 -19.61 -7.19 14.11
N SER A 389 -20.46 -6.44 14.81
CA SER A 389 -21.30 -5.40 14.21
C SER A 389 -20.47 -4.20 13.73
N PHE A 390 -19.43 -3.81 14.46
CA PHE A 390 -18.48 -2.76 14.06
C PHE A 390 -17.68 -3.14 12.81
N LEU A 391 -17.07 -4.32 12.79
CA LEU A 391 -16.28 -4.82 11.65
C LEU A 391 -17.12 -4.93 10.37
N ARG A 392 -18.38 -5.37 10.52
CA ARG A 392 -19.35 -5.44 9.42
C ARG A 392 -19.86 -4.06 8.99
N GLY A 393 -20.11 -3.16 9.93
CA GLY A 393 -20.61 -1.80 9.64
C GLY A 393 -19.59 -0.93 8.91
N ASN A 394 -18.30 -1.13 9.17
CA ASN A 394 -17.19 -0.43 8.53
C ASN A 394 -16.61 -1.19 7.31
N ASP A 395 -17.27 -2.26 6.85
CA ASP A 395 -16.84 -3.10 5.71
C ASP A 395 -15.40 -3.66 5.81
N VAL A 396 -14.90 -3.82 7.04
CA VAL A 396 -13.51 -4.27 7.33
C VAL A 396 -13.29 -5.70 6.88
N LEU A 397 -14.28 -6.56 7.14
CA LEU A 397 -14.25 -7.98 6.78
C LEU A 397 -15.55 -8.41 6.07
N PRO A 398 -15.49 -9.45 5.22
CA PRO A 398 -16.64 -10.02 4.53
C PRO A 398 -17.56 -10.80 5.48
N LEU A 399 -18.24 -10.11 6.39
CA LEU A 399 -19.07 -10.73 7.42
C LEU A 399 -20.55 -10.88 6.98
N PRO A 400 -21.16 -12.07 7.12
CA PRO A 400 -22.59 -12.27 6.86
C PRO A 400 -23.47 -11.40 7.76
N CYS A 401 -24.76 -11.28 7.45
CA CYS A 401 -25.69 -10.57 8.33
C CYS A 401 -25.91 -11.33 9.66
N VAL A 402 -26.11 -10.57 10.74
CA VAL A 402 -26.42 -11.10 12.08
C VAL A 402 -27.66 -12.01 12.06
N THR A 403 -28.62 -11.77 11.17
CA THR A 403 -29.79 -12.65 10.96
C THR A 403 -29.40 -14.03 10.42
N THR A 404 -28.41 -14.12 9.53
CA THR A 404 -27.86 -15.41 9.08
C THR A 404 -27.12 -16.13 10.21
N ILE A 405 -26.28 -15.43 10.97
CA ILE A 405 -25.58 -16.00 12.12
C ILE A 405 -26.58 -16.52 13.18
N ARG A 406 -27.59 -15.73 13.54
CA ARG A 406 -28.69 -16.16 14.44
C ARG A 406 -29.51 -17.31 13.85
N ARG A 407 -29.65 -17.42 12.52
CA ARG A 407 -30.30 -18.58 11.88
C ARG A 407 -29.49 -19.85 12.11
N TYR A 408 -28.17 -19.83 11.90
CA TYR A 408 -27.28 -20.97 12.17
C TYR A 408 -27.27 -21.34 13.66
N LEU A 409 -27.18 -20.36 14.58
CA LEU A 409 -27.35 -20.63 16.02
C LEU A 409 -28.69 -21.34 16.32
N SER A 410 -29.79 -20.93 15.69
CA SER A 410 -31.11 -21.57 15.88
C SER A 410 -31.27 -22.96 15.26
N LEU A 411 -30.24 -23.51 14.60
CA LEU A 411 -30.18 -24.94 14.23
C LEU A 411 -29.69 -25.80 15.40
N VAL A 412 -28.89 -25.23 16.30
CA VAL A 412 -28.40 -25.92 17.52
C VAL A 412 -29.52 -25.94 18.55
N ARG A 413 -30.22 -27.07 18.64
CA ARG A 413 -31.35 -27.27 19.56
C ARG A 413 -30.88 -27.73 20.94
N ALA A 414 -30.28 -26.83 21.71
CA ALA A 414 -30.08 -27.05 23.13
C ALA A 414 -31.44 -27.23 23.83
N LYS A 415 -31.67 -28.41 24.41
CA LYS A 415 -32.77 -28.72 25.34
C LYS A 415 -32.18 -28.95 26.74
N CYS A 416 -33.04 -29.01 27.75
CA CYS A 416 -32.64 -29.60 29.02
C CYS A 416 -32.47 -31.12 28.85
N GLY A 417 -31.64 -31.74 29.70
CA GLY A 417 -31.25 -33.14 29.56
C GLY A 417 -29.90 -33.37 28.90
N PHE A 418 -29.64 -34.64 28.60
CA PHE A 418 -28.47 -35.11 27.87
C PHE A 418 -28.80 -35.20 26.37
N ASP A 419 -28.08 -34.47 25.50
CA ASP A 419 -28.27 -34.54 24.06
C ASP A 419 -27.41 -35.66 23.44
N SER A 420 -28.04 -36.72 22.94
CA SER A 420 -27.34 -37.83 22.27
C SER A 420 -26.52 -37.40 21.05
N ARG A 421 -26.87 -36.28 20.39
CA ARG A 421 -26.08 -35.72 19.28
C ARG A 421 -24.79 -35.08 19.78
N PHE A 422 -24.83 -34.43 20.93
CA PHE A 422 -23.64 -33.92 21.61
C PHE A 422 -22.74 -35.08 22.05
N PHE A 423 -23.26 -36.12 22.71
CA PHE A 423 -22.45 -37.28 23.12
C PHE A 423 -21.84 -38.02 21.92
N ALA A 424 -22.57 -38.18 20.81
CA ALA A 424 -22.03 -38.76 19.58
C ALA A 424 -20.91 -37.91 18.93
N ALA A 425 -20.92 -36.57 19.12
CA ALA A 425 -19.83 -35.70 18.70
C ALA A 425 -18.66 -35.72 19.70
N LEU A 426 -18.94 -35.79 21.00
CA LEU A 426 -17.96 -35.92 22.08
C LEU A 426 -17.15 -37.21 21.93
N LYS A 427 -17.79 -38.35 21.64
CA LYS A 427 -17.16 -39.65 21.37
C LYS A 427 -16.12 -39.57 20.26
N LYS A 428 -16.41 -38.83 19.18
CA LYS A 428 -15.45 -38.57 18.09
C LYS A 428 -14.27 -37.69 18.52
N LYS A 429 -14.50 -36.71 19.41
CA LYS A 429 -13.46 -35.83 19.96
C LYS A 429 -12.56 -36.53 21.00
N LEU A 430 -13.10 -37.50 21.75
CA LEU A 430 -12.35 -38.28 22.75
C LEU A 430 -11.51 -39.38 22.12
N ALA A 431 -12.01 -40.00 21.04
CA ALA A 431 -11.26 -40.98 20.23
C ALA A 431 -9.94 -40.41 19.66
N THR A 432 -9.86 -39.10 19.41
CA THR A 432 -8.63 -38.42 18.93
C THR A 432 -7.65 -38.04 20.04
N LYS A 433 -7.88 -38.45 21.30
CA LYS A 433 -7.00 -38.15 22.45
C LYS A 433 -6.33 -39.39 23.04
N ASN A 434 -5.31 -39.15 23.84
CA ASN A 434 -4.69 -40.14 24.73
C ASN A 434 -5.55 -40.39 25.99
N ASP A 435 -5.46 -41.56 26.62
CA ASP A 435 -6.32 -41.94 27.75
C ASP A 435 -6.20 -41.00 28.96
N PHE A 436 -5.00 -40.48 29.27
CA PHE A 436 -4.82 -39.48 30.33
C PHE A 436 -5.61 -38.16 30.11
N GLN A 437 -5.99 -37.85 28.86
CA GLN A 437 -6.86 -36.71 28.52
C GLN A 437 -8.35 -37.09 28.43
N ARG A 438 -8.68 -38.36 28.68
CA ARG A 438 -10.04 -38.90 28.83
C ARG A 438 -10.44 -39.06 30.30
N HIS A 439 -9.49 -39.29 31.20
CA HIS A 439 -9.67 -39.20 32.65
C HIS A 439 -10.01 -37.78 33.12
N GLY A 440 -10.84 -37.67 34.17
CA GLY A 440 -11.35 -36.40 34.66
C GLY A 440 -12.44 -36.50 35.73
N ILE A 441 -13.00 -35.33 36.06
CA ILE A 441 -14.02 -35.16 37.10
C ILE A 441 -15.34 -34.67 36.54
N LEU A 442 -16.43 -35.11 37.15
CA LEU A 442 -17.77 -34.60 36.92
C LEU A 442 -18.12 -33.56 37.99
N VAL A 443 -18.16 -32.29 37.59
CA VAL A 443 -18.52 -31.15 38.44
C VAL A 443 -19.97 -30.76 38.17
N PHE A 444 -20.76 -30.52 39.22
CA PHE A 444 -22.13 -30.00 39.07
C PHE A 444 -22.51 -29.02 40.19
N ASP A 445 -23.31 -28.03 39.83
CA ASP A 445 -23.76 -26.94 40.71
C ASP A 445 -25.13 -26.40 40.26
N GLU A 446 -25.85 -25.72 41.16
CA GLU A 446 -27.18 -25.16 40.92
C GLU A 446 -27.15 -23.63 40.96
N MET A 447 -27.50 -22.98 39.84
CA MET A 447 -27.62 -21.51 39.76
C MET A 447 -29.09 -21.06 39.84
N GLN A 448 -29.37 -20.00 40.59
CA GLN A 448 -30.72 -19.42 40.62
C GLN A 448 -31.04 -18.73 39.27
N VAL A 449 -32.22 -18.98 38.73
CA VAL A 449 -32.71 -18.40 37.47
C VAL A 449 -34.03 -17.65 37.66
N ARG A 450 -34.32 -16.70 36.77
CA ARG A 450 -35.57 -15.91 36.83
C ARG A 450 -36.77 -16.76 36.38
N LYS A 451 -37.78 -16.87 37.25
CA LYS A 451 -39.13 -17.37 36.91
C LYS A 451 -39.73 -16.54 35.78
N GLU A 452 -39.83 -17.12 34.59
CA GLU A 452 -40.40 -16.46 33.40
C GLU A 452 -40.84 -17.52 32.38
N VAL A 453 -42.12 -17.55 32.00
CA VAL A 453 -42.58 -18.38 30.87
C VAL A 453 -42.26 -17.66 29.56
N ARG A 454 -41.59 -18.35 28.63
CA ARG A 454 -41.31 -17.84 27.28
C ARG A 454 -41.93 -18.71 26.21
N VAL A 455 -42.42 -18.07 25.15
CA VAL A 455 -43.01 -18.75 23.98
C VAL A 455 -41.99 -18.77 22.84
N HIS A 456 -41.59 -19.96 22.40
CA HIS A 456 -40.75 -20.11 21.22
C HIS A 456 -41.62 -20.10 19.96
N SER A 457 -41.89 -18.91 19.41
CA SER A 457 -42.82 -18.69 18.28
C SER A 457 -42.50 -19.46 16.99
N LYS A 458 -41.31 -20.06 16.86
CA LYS A 458 -40.93 -20.95 15.74
C LYS A 458 -41.35 -22.41 15.92
N THR A 459 -41.52 -22.86 17.16
CA THR A 459 -41.84 -24.25 17.53
C THR A 459 -43.19 -24.37 18.23
N MET A 460 -43.81 -23.24 18.58
CA MET A 460 -45.03 -23.14 19.41
C MET A 460 -44.91 -23.87 20.76
N THR A 461 -43.69 -24.00 21.27
CA THR A 461 -43.39 -24.61 22.57
C THR A 461 -43.16 -23.53 23.62
N TYR A 462 -43.71 -23.75 24.82
CA TYR A 462 -43.39 -22.96 26.01
C TYR A 462 -42.08 -23.44 26.64
N SER A 463 -41.38 -22.55 27.34
CA SER A 463 -40.22 -22.85 28.19
C SER A 463 -40.26 -22.00 29.47
N GLY A 464 -39.49 -22.38 30.49
CA GLY A 464 -39.52 -21.76 31.83
C GLY A 464 -40.18 -22.61 32.92
N TYR A 465 -40.64 -23.81 32.59
CA TYR A 465 -41.10 -24.84 33.54
C TYR A 465 -39.94 -25.77 33.96
N SER A 466 -40.15 -26.57 35.00
CA SER A 466 -39.21 -27.64 35.38
C SER A 466 -39.06 -28.68 34.26
N ASP A 467 -37.82 -29.02 33.91
CA ASP A 467 -37.47 -30.00 32.89
C ASP A 467 -36.19 -30.75 33.29
N PHE A 468 -36.35 -32.01 33.69
CA PHE A 468 -35.25 -32.91 34.04
C PHE A 468 -34.80 -33.82 32.88
N GLY A 469 -35.08 -33.45 31.62
CA GLY A 469 -34.51 -34.13 30.46
C GLY A 469 -35.19 -35.46 30.15
N ASN A 470 -36.52 -35.46 30.08
CA ASN A 470 -37.34 -36.59 29.64
C ASN A 470 -37.27 -37.85 30.54
N ILE A 471 -36.98 -37.67 31.82
CA ILE A 471 -37.25 -38.69 32.87
C ILE A 471 -38.76 -38.76 33.10
N GLU A 472 -39.32 -39.96 33.16
CA GLU A 472 -40.77 -40.15 33.29
C GLU A 472 -41.30 -39.51 34.59
N GLY A 473 -42.46 -38.84 34.50
CA GLY A 473 -43.08 -38.12 35.62
C GLY A 473 -42.37 -36.82 36.05
N SER A 474 -41.24 -36.42 35.45
CA SER A 474 -40.40 -35.33 35.97
C SER A 474 -40.78 -33.90 35.52
N THR A 475 -41.49 -33.75 34.40
CA THR A 475 -41.95 -32.44 33.90
C THR A 475 -43.21 -31.99 34.64
N THR A 476 -43.03 -31.18 35.69
CA THR A 476 -44.15 -30.53 36.38
C THR A 476 -44.54 -29.24 35.64
N ASN A 477 -45.80 -28.80 35.77
CA ASN A 477 -46.27 -27.50 35.28
C ASN A 477 -45.78 -26.31 36.14
N GLU A 478 -44.80 -26.53 37.02
CA GLU A 478 -44.29 -25.49 37.91
C GLU A 478 -43.13 -24.70 37.28
N LEU A 479 -43.06 -23.40 37.57
CA LEU A 479 -42.01 -22.52 37.03
C LEU A 479 -40.65 -22.86 37.64
N ALA A 480 -39.64 -23.03 36.79
CA ALA A 480 -38.28 -23.23 37.21
C ALA A 480 -37.67 -21.94 37.78
N ASP A 481 -36.84 -22.10 38.82
CA ASP A 481 -36.08 -21.04 39.45
C ASP A 481 -34.65 -21.45 39.85
N HIS A 482 -34.27 -22.70 39.60
CA HIS A 482 -32.89 -23.16 39.66
C HIS A 482 -32.54 -23.87 38.34
N GLY A 483 -31.28 -23.74 37.94
CA GLY A 483 -30.67 -24.41 36.80
C GLY A 483 -29.50 -25.26 37.27
N LEU A 484 -29.65 -26.58 37.22
CA LEU A 484 -28.61 -27.55 37.55
C LEU A 484 -27.78 -27.84 36.31
N VAL A 485 -26.46 -27.63 36.37
CA VAL A 485 -25.55 -27.82 35.22
C VAL A 485 -24.46 -28.83 35.54
N PHE A 486 -24.31 -29.83 34.68
CA PHE A 486 -23.24 -30.83 34.76
C PHE A 486 -22.13 -30.48 33.78
N THR A 487 -20.88 -30.51 34.27
CA THR A 487 -19.66 -30.17 33.52
C THR A 487 -18.62 -31.25 33.75
N PHE A 488 -18.18 -31.91 32.68
CA PHE A 488 -16.99 -32.75 32.72
C PHE A 488 -15.73 -31.88 32.59
N ARG A 489 -14.70 -32.17 33.39
CA ARG A 489 -13.37 -31.54 33.28
C ARG A 489 -12.30 -32.62 33.28
N ALA A 490 -11.62 -32.78 32.16
CA ALA A 490 -10.47 -33.69 32.04
C ALA A 490 -9.31 -33.23 32.93
N PHE A 491 -8.48 -34.16 33.40
CA PHE A 491 -7.20 -33.81 34.05
C PHE A 491 -6.14 -33.38 33.03
N GLY A 492 -6.06 -34.09 31.90
CA GLY A 492 -5.05 -33.86 30.86
C GLY A 492 -5.32 -32.70 29.90
N ASP A 493 -6.44 -31.97 29.99
CA ASP A 493 -6.78 -30.83 29.12
C ASP A 493 -7.46 -29.69 29.88
N ASP A 494 -7.04 -28.44 29.67
CA ASP A 494 -7.72 -27.26 30.25
C ASP A 494 -8.91 -26.79 29.38
N TYR A 495 -9.99 -27.58 29.35
CA TYR A 495 -11.31 -27.07 28.99
C TYR A 495 -12.42 -27.69 29.86
N PRO A 496 -13.29 -26.87 30.49
CA PRO A 496 -14.54 -27.36 31.07
C PRO A 496 -15.54 -27.64 29.95
N GLN A 497 -16.22 -28.78 30.02
CA GLN A 497 -17.22 -29.21 29.03
C GLN A 497 -18.58 -29.41 29.71
N PRO A 498 -19.51 -28.45 29.59
CA PRO A 498 -20.91 -28.69 29.93
C PRO A 498 -21.45 -29.87 29.12
N ILE A 499 -22.12 -30.82 29.77
CA ILE A 499 -22.65 -32.05 29.14
C ILE A 499 -24.17 -32.14 29.19
N ALA A 500 -24.78 -31.51 30.21
CA ALA A 500 -26.22 -31.44 30.40
C ALA A 500 -26.58 -30.23 31.27
N ALA A 501 -27.79 -29.73 31.07
CA ALA A 501 -28.41 -28.73 31.92
C ALA A 501 -29.86 -29.13 32.20
N PHE A 502 -30.36 -28.80 33.39
CA PHE A 502 -31.69 -29.16 33.87
C PHE A 502 -32.34 -27.95 34.53
N ALA A 503 -33.67 -27.87 34.48
CA ALA A 503 -34.44 -26.79 35.08
C ALA A 503 -35.30 -27.33 36.22
N SER A 504 -35.19 -26.76 37.42
CA SER A 504 -35.87 -27.22 38.63
C SER A 504 -36.60 -26.08 39.34
N LYS A 505 -37.61 -26.44 40.14
CA LYS A 505 -38.24 -25.56 41.13
C LYS A 505 -37.66 -25.92 42.49
N GLY A 506 -36.92 -24.99 43.08
CA GLY A 506 -36.06 -25.23 44.24
C GLY A 506 -34.86 -26.14 43.92
N PRO A 507 -33.99 -26.36 44.92
CA PRO A 507 -32.86 -27.29 44.82
C PRO A 507 -33.30 -28.72 44.46
N THR A 508 -32.54 -29.40 43.62
CA THR A 508 -32.90 -30.73 43.09
C THR A 508 -32.90 -31.79 44.20
N LYS A 509 -33.97 -32.60 44.27
CA LYS A 509 -34.11 -33.70 45.25
C LYS A 509 -32.92 -34.67 45.14
N GLY A 510 -32.32 -35.05 46.28
CA GLY A 510 -31.10 -35.87 46.31
C GLY A 510 -31.20 -37.20 45.54
N THR A 511 -32.36 -37.87 45.59
CA THR A 511 -32.62 -39.10 44.83
C THR A 511 -32.63 -38.86 43.31
N THR A 512 -33.32 -37.82 42.84
CA THR A 512 -33.31 -37.40 41.43
C THR A 512 -31.91 -36.97 40.99
N LEU A 513 -31.17 -36.27 41.85
CA LEU A 513 -29.80 -35.87 41.59
C LEU A 513 -28.86 -37.08 41.47
N ALA A 514 -28.98 -38.08 42.34
CA ALA A 514 -28.21 -39.33 42.25
C ALA A 514 -28.49 -40.08 40.93
N GLN A 515 -29.76 -40.16 40.50
CA GLN A 515 -30.14 -40.73 39.20
C GLN A 515 -29.52 -39.95 38.03
N LEU A 516 -29.49 -38.62 38.10
CA LEU A 516 -28.85 -37.77 37.09
C LEU A 516 -27.31 -37.93 37.06
N VAL A 517 -26.68 -38.04 38.22
CA VAL A 517 -25.24 -38.31 38.35
C VAL A 517 -24.88 -39.66 37.72
N LEU A 518 -25.59 -40.74 38.06
CA LEU A 518 -25.35 -42.06 37.46
C LEU A 518 -25.51 -42.02 35.94
N LYS A 519 -26.60 -41.41 35.44
CA LYS A 519 -26.84 -41.26 33.99
C LYS A 519 -25.78 -40.41 33.30
N ALA A 520 -25.21 -39.42 33.97
CA ALA A 520 -24.10 -38.61 33.46
C ALA A 520 -22.80 -39.43 33.34
N ILE A 521 -22.48 -40.27 34.34
CA ILE A 521 -21.32 -41.17 34.30
C ILE A 521 -21.47 -42.15 33.13
N PHE A 522 -22.58 -42.91 33.06
CA PHE A 522 -22.81 -43.89 31.98
C PHE A 522 -22.67 -43.29 30.57
N LEU A 523 -23.18 -42.08 30.33
CA LEU A 523 -23.08 -41.42 29.01
C LEU A 523 -21.68 -40.85 28.72
N LEU A 524 -20.89 -40.51 29.74
CA LEU A 524 -19.48 -40.13 29.57
C LEU A 524 -18.61 -41.35 29.24
N GLU A 525 -18.80 -42.44 29.98
CA GLU A 525 -18.10 -43.71 29.76
C GLU A 525 -18.44 -44.29 28.38
N GLU A 526 -19.72 -44.27 27.98
CA GLU A 526 -20.12 -44.68 26.62
C GLU A 526 -19.50 -43.77 25.54
N ALA A 527 -19.18 -42.50 25.85
CA ALA A 527 -18.45 -41.60 24.97
C ALA A 527 -16.92 -41.77 25.04
N GLY A 528 -16.38 -42.58 25.95
CA GLY A 528 -14.94 -42.76 26.15
C GLY A 528 -14.29 -41.63 26.96
N ALA A 529 -14.97 -41.10 27.97
CA ALA A 529 -14.39 -40.27 29.03
C ALA A 529 -14.55 -40.99 30.37
N PHE A 530 -13.43 -41.15 31.09
CA PHE A 530 -13.40 -41.84 32.37
C PHE A 530 -13.72 -40.85 33.51
N VAL A 531 -14.63 -41.24 34.43
CA VAL A 531 -15.14 -40.34 35.49
C VAL A 531 -14.60 -40.75 36.86
N ASP A 532 -13.34 -40.41 37.11
CA ASP A 532 -12.60 -40.79 38.32
C ASP A 532 -13.21 -40.19 39.61
N ALA A 533 -13.83 -39.01 39.55
CA ALA A 533 -14.45 -38.38 40.71
C ALA A 533 -15.62 -37.43 40.42
N LEU A 534 -16.43 -37.21 41.46
CA LEU A 534 -17.51 -36.23 41.54
C LEU A 534 -17.10 -35.02 42.38
N VAL A 535 -17.52 -33.82 41.98
CA VAL A 535 -17.34 -32.59 42.78
C VAL A 535 -18.62 -31.75 42.80
N CYS A 536 -19.09 -31.40 43.99
CA CYS A 536 -20.22 -30.51 44.20
C CYS A 536 -20.08 -29.71 45.50
N ASP A 537 -21.02 -28.80 45.77
CA ASP A 537 -21.02 -28.01 47.01
C ASP A 537 -21.53 -28.83 48.23
N GLY A 538 -21.49 -28.21 49.41
CA GLY A 538 -21.95 -28.83 50.66
C GLY A 538 -23.46 -28.78 50.93
N ALA A 539 -24.34 -28.44 49.98
CA ALA A 539 -25.77 -28.21 50.22
C ALA A 539 -26.52 -29.43 50.78
N SER A 540 -27.67 -29.22 51.43
CA SER A 540 -28.47 -30.28 52.06
C SER A 540 -28.98 -31.34 51.07
N THR A 541 -29.26 -30.94 49.83
CA THR A 541 -29.63 -31.83 48.71
C THR A 541 -28.44 -32.67 48.24
N ASN A 542 -27.28 -32.04 48.02
CA ASN A 542 -26.02 -32.70 47.66
C ASN A 542 -25.61 -33.72 48.73
N ARG A 543 -25.66 -33.33 50.02
CA ARG A 543 -25.45 -34.24 51.17
C ARG A 543 -26.52 -35.33 51.31
N SER A 544 -27.63 -35.28 50.58
CA SER A 544 -28.59 -36.38 50.50
C SER A 544 -28.25 -37.34 49.36
N MET A 545 -27.90 -36.82 48.19
CA MET A 545 -27.34 -37.62 47.09
C MET A 545 -26.08 -38.40 47.52
N TRP A 546 -25.20 -37.81 48.33
CA TRP A 546 -24.08 -38.52 48.96
C TRP A 546 -24.54 -39.73 49.79
N ARG A 547 -25.63 -39.61 50.56
CA ARG A 547 -26.18 -40.72 51.34
C ARG A 547 -26.79 -41.82 50.48
N GLU A 548 -27.40 -41.50 49.34
CA GLU A 548 -27.85 -42.52 48.36
C GLU A 548 -26.66 -43.36 47.83
N PHE A 549 -25.49 -42.74 47.65
CA PHE A 549 -24.24 -43.43 47.27
C PHE A 549 -23.48 -44.06 48.47
N GLY A 550 -24.04 -44.02 49.68
CA GLY A 550 -23.40 -44.55 50.89
C GLY A 550 -22.17 -43.77 51.37
N ILE A 551 -21.98 -42.54 50.89
CA ILE A 551 -20.89 -41.63 51.27
C ILE A 551 -21.16 -41.02 52.64
N SER A 552 -20.15 -41.01 53.51
CA SER A 552 -20.21 -40.53 54.89
C SER A 552 -18.96 -39.73 55.24
N GLY A 553 -19.16 -38.50 55.72
CA GLY A 553 -18.09 -37.65 56.28
C GLY A 553 -17.95 -37.76 57.81
N SER A 554 -18.46 -38.84 58.41
CA SER A 554 -18.44 -39.03 59.87
C SER A 554 -17.05 -39.47 60.31
N LEU A 555 -16.43 -38.77 61.27
CA LEU A 555 -15.04 -39.01 61.74
C LEU A 555 -14.68 -40.49 61.95
N GLN A 556 -15.55 -41.25 62.62
CA GLN A 556 -15.35 -42.68 62.92
C GLN A 556 -15.71 -43.63 61.77
N HIS A 557 -16.48 -43.16 60.78
CA HIS A 557 -17.06 -43.94 59.69
C HIS A 557 -16.97 -43.16 58.37
N THR A 558 -15.75 -42.76 57.99
CA THR A 558 -15.51 -41.96 56.78
C THR A 558 -15.49 -42.86 55.55
N ARG A 559 -16.47 -42.69 54.66
CA ARG A 559 -16.52 -43.32 53.33
C ARG A 559 -16.62 -42.24 52.27
N HIS A 560 -15.59 -42.15 51.43
CA HIS A 560 -15.36 -41.06 50.48
C HIS A 560 -15.37 -41.52 49.01
N SER A 561 -15.72 -42.79 48.77
CA SER A 561 -15.86 -43.39 47.43
C SER A 561 -16.96 -44.46 47.39
N PHE A 562 -17.43 -44.75 46.17
CA PHE A 562 -18.34 -45.84 45.84
C PHE A 562 -17.82 -46.62 44.60
N VAL A 563 -18.30 -47.85 44.40
CA VAL A 563 -17.92 -48.67 43.24
C VAL A 563 -18.32 -47.95 41.95
N HIS A 564 -17.43 -47.88 40.97
CA HIS A 564 -17.67 -47.12 39.76
C HIS A 564 -18.79 -47.79 38.92
N PRO A 565 -19.86 -47.08 38.50
CA PRO A 565 -21.08 -47.74 38.01
C PRO A 565 -20.94 -48.37 36.62
N ALA A 566 -19.84 -48.13 35.91
CA ALA A 566 -19.52 -48.76 34.63
C ALA A 566 -18.34 -49.77 34.71
N ASP A 567 -17.72 -49.92 35.88
CA ASP A 567 -16.57 -50.83 36.10
C ASP A 567 -16.49 -51.23 37.59
N ASP A 568 -16.86 -52.47 37.89
CA ASP A 568 -16.84 -53.01 39.26
C ASP A 568 -15.44 -53.08 39.89
N THR A 569 -14.36 -52.91 39.10
CA THR A 569 -12.98 -52.96 39.60
C THR A 569 -12.41 -51.60 40.05
N SER A 570 -13.06 -50.49 39.69
CA SER A 570 -12.63 -49.14 40.07
C SER A 570 -13.62 -48.46 41.03
N SER A 571 -13.25 -47.26 41.50
CA SER A 571 -14.02 -46.51 42.51
C SER A 571 -14.15 -45.05 42.13
N ALA A 572 -15.38 -44.55 42.11
CA ALA A 572 -15.68 -43.14 41.96
C ALA A 572 -15.47 -42.43 43.30
N TYR A 573 -14.57 -41.45 43.33
CA TYR A 573 -14.33 -40.61 44.51
C TYR A 573 -15.32 -39.44 44.60
N VAL A 574 -15.64 -38.98 45.81
CA VAL A 574 -16.57 -37.84 46.01
C VAL A 574 -15.90 -36.75 46.84
N PHE A 575 -15.75 -35.57 46.23
CA PHE A 575 -15.18 -34.38 46.84
C PHE A 575 -16.22 -33.26 46.98
N SER A 576 -15.97 -32.36 47.93
CA SER A 576 -16.75 -31.13 48.13
C SER A 576 -15.94 -29.90 47.72
N ASP A 577 -16.59 -28.82 47.30
CA ASP A 577 -15.94 -27.53 46.98
C ASP A 577 -15.12 -27.02 48.18
N ALA A 578 -13.80 -27.19 48.14
CA ALA A 578 -12.90 -26.78 49.23
C ALA A 578 -12.98 -25.27 49.54
N PRO A 579 -13.01 -24.36 48.54
CA PRO A 579 -13.46 -22.98 48.73
C PRO A 579 -14.77 -22.82 49.52
N HIS A 580 -15.82 -23.63 49.29
CA HIS A 580 -17.04 -23.63 50.11
C HIS A 580 -16.77 -24.02 51.55
N LEU A 581 -16.05 -25.13 51.78
CA LEU A 581 -15.69 -25.57 53.14
C LEU A 581 -14.91 -24.48 53.90
N MET A 582 -13.95 -23.81 53.25
CA MET A 582 -13.17 -22.72 53.86
C MET A 582 -14.03 -21.47 54.15
N LYS A 583 -15.00 -21.13 53.27
CA LYS A 583 -16.01 -20.09 53.56
C LYS A 583 -16.85 -20.47 54.79
N CYS A 584 -17.26 -21.73 54.93
CA CYS A 584 -18.03 -22.21 56.08
C CYS A 584 -17.23 -22.16 57.40
N VAL A 585 -15.98 -22.66 57.40
CA VAL A 585 -15.09 -22.58 58.59
C VAL A 585 -14.88 -21.13 59.02
N ARG A 586 -14.56 -20.23 58.08
CA ARG A 586 -14.40 -18.79 58.34
C ARG A 586 -15.68 -18.17 58.89
N ASN A 587 -16.85 -18.50 58.33
CA ASN A 587 -18.12 -17.95 58.79
C ASN A 587 -18.49 -18.45 60.20
N CYS A 588 -18.19 -19.72 60.52
CA CYS A 588 -18.36 -20.29 61.85
C CYS A 588 -17.45 -19.59 62.88
N LEU A 589 -16.15 -19.46 62.56
CA LEU A 589 -15.17 -18.71 63.35
C LEU A 589 -15.62 -17.27 63.62
N HIS A 590 -16.13 -16.56 62.60
CA HIS A 590 -16.63 -15.20 62.75
C HIS A 590 -17.86 -15.11 63.68
N ALA A 591 -18.78 -16.08 63.58
CA ALA A 591 -20.01 -16.09 64.37
C ALA A 591 -19.78 -16.51 65.83
N GLN A 592 -18.97 -17.55 66.07
CA GLN A 592 -18.76 -18.15 67.39
C GLN A 592 -17.51 -17.63 68.12
N LYS A 593 -16.55 -17.03 67.41
CA LYS A 593 -15.25 -16.51 67.92
C LYS A 593 -14.35 -17.53 68.62
N VAL A 594 -14.75 -18.79 68.67
CA VAL A 594 -14.05 -19.92 69.29
C VAL A 594 -14.07 -21.08 68.28
N LEU A 595 -13.03 -21.91 68.27
CA LEU A 595 -12.98 -23.13 67.47
C LEU A 595 -12.87 -24.35 68.40
N CYS A 596 -13.99 -25.03 68.61
CA CYS A 596 -14.04 -26.24 69.44
C CYS A 596 -13.57 -27.44 68.62
N PHE A 597 -12.35 -27.91 68.87
CA PHE A 597 -11.92 -29.25 68.45
C PHE A 597 -12.47 -30.29 69.44
N ASN A 598 -13.56 -30.96 69.05
CA ASN A 598 -13.95 -32.22 69.67
C ASN A 598 -13.14 -33.33 68.96
N GLY A 599 -12.06 -33.77 69.60
CA GLY A 599 -11.23 -34.90 69.16
C GLY A 599 -11.84 -36.25 69.52
#